data_AF-A0A352SYZ3-F1
#
_entry.id   AF-A0A352SYZ3-F1
#
_cell.length_a   1.000
_cell.length_b   1.000
_cell.length_c   1.000
_cell.angle_alpha   90.00
_cell.angle_beta   90.00
_cell.angle_gamma   90.00
#
_symmetry.space_group_name_H-M   'P 1'
#
loop_
_entity.id
_entity.type
_entity.pdbx_description
1 polymer ?
#
loop_
_entity_poly.entity_id
_entity_poly.type
_entity_poly.pdbx_seq_one_letter_code
_entity_poly.pdbx_strand_id
1 'polypeptide(L)'
;MILVLKNGTKDEEILRIREMLSKYDVQVNPIVGTGTTILGLVGDTSVLDINSIYMVKSVEKIIKIQEPYKKSNRKLHPENTVVKVGDVEIGGPEIVIMAGPCSVESEEQITDIARNVKAEGAKILRGGAWKPRTSPYAF
;
A
#
# COMPACT_ATOMS: atom_id res chain seq x y z
N MET A 1 -2.28 -2.41 -16.90
CA MET A 1 -2.73 -1.01 -16.72
C MET A 1 -3.39 -0.56 -18.02
N ILE A 2 -4.33 0.38 -17.98
CA ILE A 2 -4.93 0.96 -19.17
C ILE A 2 -4.60 2.45 -19.20
N LEU A 3 -4.07 2.94 -20.31
CA LEU A 3 -3.98 4.37 -20.61
C LEU A 3 -5.10 4.73 -21.58
N VAL A 4 -5.88 5.73 -21.23
CA VAL A 4 -6.86 6.35 -22.13
C VAL A 4 -6.21 7.60 -22.69
N LEU A 5 -6.11 7.69 -24.01
CA LEU A 5 -5.57 8.85 -24.70
C LEU A 5 -6.68 9.83 -25.07
N LYS A 6 -6.33 11.11 -25.15
CA LYS A 6 -7.24 12.17 -25.58
C LYS A 6 -7.69 11.91 -27.02
N ASN A 7 -8.93 12.30 -27.32
CA ASN A 7 -9.48 12.20 -28.67
C ASN A 7 -8.60 12.97 -29.68
N GLY A 8 -8.38 12.38 -30.86
CA GLY A 8 -7.52 12.95 -31.91
C GLY A 8 -6.01 12.82 -31.69
N THR A 9 -5.56 11.98 -30.75
CA THR A 9 -4.13 11.68 -30.58
C THR A 9 -3.58 11.04 -31.85
N LYS A 10 -2.53 11.63 -32.43
CA LYS A 10 -1.90 11.17 -33.67
C LYS A 10 -1.09 9.87 -33.46
N ASP A 11 -0.94 9.08 -34.52
CA ASP A 11 -0.17 7.84 -34.50
C ASP A 11 1.30 8.02 -34.08
N GLU A 12 1.92 9.15 -34.45
CA GLU A 12 3.28 9.52 -34.05
C GLU A 12 3.44 9.57 -32.53
N GLU A 13 2.43 10.10 -31.83
CA GLU A 13 2.44 10.24 -30.39
C GLU A 13 2.15 8.91 -29.69
N ILE A 14 1.30 8.06 -30.29
CA ILE A 14 1.11 6.68 -29.84
C ILE A 14 2.43 5.92 -29.92
N LEU A 15 3.16 6.06 -31.03
CA LEU A 15 4.48 5.43 -31.21
C LEU A 15 5.48 5.93 -30.17
N ARG A 16 5.52 7.25 -29.93
CA ARG A 16 6.36 7.85 -28.89
C ARG A 16 6.08 7.30 -27.50
N ILE A 17 4.80 7.15 -27.14
CA ILE A 17 4.41 6.55 -25.85
C ILE A 17 4.85 5.09 -25.78
N ARG A 18 4.73 4.33 -26.87
CA ARG A 18 5.20 2.93 -26.95
C ARG A 18 6.72 2.83 -26.76
N GLU A 19 7.50 3.69 -27.40
CA GLU A 19 8.96 3.73 -27.24
C GLU A 19 9.40 4.18 -25.85
N MET A 20 8.67 5.12 -25.24
CA MET A 20 8.94 5.53 -23.86
C MET A 20 8.73 4.36 -22.89
N LEU A 21 7.68 3.56 -23.11
CA LEU A 21 7.30 2.46 -22.24
C LEU A 21 8.07 1.16 -22.53
N SER A 22 8.64 0.98 -23.72
CA SER A 22 9.40 -0.24 -24.09
C SER A 22 10.70 -0.41 -23.28
N LYS A 23 11.16 0.65 -22.60
CA LYS A 23 12.29 0.60 -21.66
C LYS A 23 11.98 -0.19 -20.39
N TYR A 24 10.71 -0.45 -20.12
CA TYR A 24 10.24 -1.25 -18.99
C TYR A 24 9.77 -2.61 -19.50
N ASP A 25 9.69 -3.60 -18.61
CA ASP A 25 9.18 -4.93 -18.91
C ASP A 25 7.64 -4.95 -19.04
N VAL A 26 7.13 -4.14 -19.98
CA VAL A 26 5.71 -3.97 -20.27
C VAL A 26 5.47 -3.97 -21.78
N GLN A 27 4.50 -4.77 -22.21
CA GLN A 27 4.00 -4.77 -23.57
C GLN A 27 2.85 -3.76 -23.69
N VAL A 28 2.91 -2.92 -24.72
CA VAL A 28 1.90 -1.89 -24.99
C VAL A 28 1.05 -2.31 -26.21
N ASN A 29 -0.22 -2.59 -25.95
CA ASN A 29 -1.19 -3.04 -26.95
C ASN A 29 -2.21 -1.91 -27.22
N PRO A 30 -2.16 -1.26 -28.40
CA PRO A 30 -3.12 -0.23 -28.75
C PRO A 30 -4.46 -0.81 -29.19
N ILE A 31 -5.55 -0.16 -28.79
CA ILE A 31 -6.92 -0.37 -29.25
C ILE A 31 -7.41 0.99 -29.75
N VAL A 32 -7.50 1.15 -31.06
CA VAL A 32 -7.94 2.40 -31.70
C VAL A 32 -9.44 2.32 -31.94
N GLY A 33 -10.21 3.05 -31.14
CA GLY A 33 -11.65 3.20 -31.32
C GLY A 33 -12.00 4.41 -32.18
N THR A 34 -13.27 4.51 -32.57
CA THR A 34 -13.78 5.63 -33.39
C THR A 34 -13.73 6.99 -32.71
N GLY A 35 -13.66 7.05 -31.37
CA GLY A 35 -13.58 8.30 -30.60
C GLY A 35 -12.48 8.36 -29.52
N THR A 36 -11.86 7.24 -29.17
CA THR A 36 -10.82 7.17 -28.13
C THR A 36 -9.83 6.06 -28.48
N THR A 37 -8.56 6.33 -28.22
CA THR A 37 -7.50 5.32 -28.28
C THR A 37 -7.14 4.87 -26.86
N ILE A 38 -7.08 3.56 -26.68
CA ILE A 38 -6.74 2.92 -25.41
C ILE A 38 -5.43 2.17 -25.59
N LEU A 39 -4.49 2.34 -24.66
CA LEU A 39 -3.27 1.52 -24.61
C LEU A 39 -3.38 0.56 -23.42
N GLY A 40 -3.50 -0.73 -23.71
CA GLY A 40 -3.40 -1.80 -22.73
C GLY A 40 -1.94 -2.13 -22.44
N LEU A 41 -1.51 -1.93 -21.20
CA LEU A 41 -0.17 -2.30 -20.73
C LEU A 41 -0.25 -3.64 -20.00
N VAL A 42 0.45 -4.64 -20.53
CA VAL A 42 0.55 -6.01 -20.02
C VAL A 42 1.98 -6.27 -19.54
N GLY A 43 2.15 -6.82 -18.33
CA GLY A 43 3.47 -6.98 -17.69
C GLY A 43 3.48 -6.42 -16.27
N ASP A 44 4.68 -6.22 -15.71
CA ASP A 44 4.83 -5.64 -14.38
C ASP A 44 4.75 -4.11 -14.43
N THR A 45 3.53 -3.58 -14.32
CA THR A 45 3.29 -2.14 -14.31
C THR A 45 3.60 -1.47 -12.96
N SER A 46 4.14 -2.20 -11.97
CA SER A 46 4.46 -1.64 -10.64
C SER A 46 5.73 -0.79 -10.63
N VAL A 47 6.64 -1.04 -11.57
CA VAL A 47 7.88 -0.25 -11.76
C VAL A 47 7.67 1.06 -12.50
N LEU A 48 6.48 1.27 -13.08
CA LEU A 48 6.17 2.47 -13.84
C LEU A 48 5.86 3.63 -12.90
N ASP A 49 6.54 4.75 -13.09
CA ASP A 49 6.14 6.00 -12.46
C ASP A 49 4.93 6.59 -13.18
N ILE A 50 3.76 6.47 -12.53
CA ILE A 50 2.49 6.92 -13.08
C ILE A 50 2.47 8.43 -13.27
N ASN A 51 3.19 9.18 -12.43
CA ASN A 51 3.23 10.64 -12.53
C ASN A 51 3.90 11.07 -13.83
N SER A 52 5.02 10.45 -14.20
CA SER A 52 5.68 10.69 -15.49
C SER A 52 4.77 10.44 -16.69
N ILE A 53 3.96 9.37 -16.63
CA ILE A 53 3.02 9.02 -17.70
C ILE A 53 1.85 10.01 -17.75
N TYR A 54 1.36 10.48 -16.60
CA TYR A 54 0.29 11.47 -16.51
C TYR A 54 0.71 12.85 -17.05
N MET A 55 2.01 13.16 -17.05
CA MET A 55 2.54 14.40 -17.63
C MET A 55 2.57 14.41 -19.16
N VAL A 56 2.42 13.26 -19.81
CA VAL A 56 2.31 13.19 -21.27
C VAL A 56 0.99 13.83 -21.68
N LYS A 57 1.05 14.92 -22.46
CA LYS A 57 -0.11 15.75 -22.82
C LYS A 57 -1.26 14.96 -23.43
N SER A 58 -0.94 13.87 -24.11
CA SER A 58 -1.85 13.03 -24.89
C SER A 58 -2.56 11.97 -24.04
N VAL A 59 -2.11 11.76 -22.80
CA VAL A 59 -2.77 10.89 -21.82
C VAL A 59 -3.91 11.66 -21.16
N GLU A 60 -5.11 11.08 -21.18
CA GLU A 60 -6.31 11.63 -20.54
C GLU A 60 -6.53 11.00 -19.16
N LYS A 61 -6.39 9.68 -19.07
CA LYS A 61 -6.66 8.93 -17.84
C LYS A 61 -5.79 7.68 -17.76
N ILE A 62 -5.39 7.32 -16.54
CA ILE A 62 -4.68 6.08 -16.24
C ILE A 62 -5.55 5.23 -15.32
N ILE A 63 -5.82 3.99 -15.72
CA ILE A 63 -6.60 3.02 -14.95
C ILE A 63 -5.70 1.85 -14.59
N LYS A 64 -5.46 1.65 -13.29
CA LYS A 64 -4.79 0.44 -12.81
C LYS A 64 -5.77 -0.71 -12.79
N ILE A 65 -5.46 -1.77 -13.56
CA ILE A 65 -6.21 -3.03 -13.49
C ILE A 65 -5.73 -3.87 -12.28
N GLN A 66 -4.42 -3.84 -12.00
CA GLN A 66 -3.86 -4.59 -10.87
C GLN A 66 -4.06 -3.82 -9.56
N GLU A 67 -4.42 -4.55 -8.52
CA GLU A 67 -4.50 -4.01 -7.16
C GLU A 67 -3.10 -3.59 -6.68
N PRO A 68 -2.95 -2.38 -6.08
CA PRO A 68 -1.63 -1.81 -5.78
C PRO A 68 -0.91 -2.49 -4.60
N TYR A 69 -1.56 -3.44 -3.92
CA TYR A 69 -1.09 -4.05 -2.67
C TYR A 69 -0.82 -5.56 -2.81
N LYS A 70 -0.04 -5.97 -3.84
CA LYS A 70 0.19 -7.38 -4.19
C LYS A 70 0.58 -8.28 -2.98
N LYS A 71 1.52 -7.82 -2.13
CA LYS A 71 2.03 -8.62 -1.00
C LYS A 71 1.05 -8.82 0.15
N SER A 72 0.11 -7.90 0.34
CA SER A 72 -0.93 -8.00 1.38
C SER A 72 -2.28 -8.42 0.81
N ASN A 73 -2.32 -8.91 -0.43
CA ASN A 73 -3.54 -9.27 -1.12
C ASN A 73 -3.88 -10.76 -0.94
N ARG A 74 -5.10 -11.07 -0.47
CA ARG A 74 -5.58 -12.46 -0.36
C ARG A 74 -5.70 -13.18 -1.71
N LYS A 75 -5.81 -12.47 -2.84
CA LYS A 75 -5.76 -13.10 -4.17
C LYS A 75 -4.41 -13.76 -4.45
N LEU A 76 -3.33 -13.25 -3.86
CA LEU A 76 -1.96 -13.74 -4.04
C LEU A 76 -1.44 -14.53 -2.84
N HIS A 77 -2.00 -14.30 -1.65
CA HIS A 77 -1.71 -15.04 -0.43
C HIS A 77 -3.04 -15.41 0.26
N PRO A 78 -3.74 -16.46 -0.21
CA PRO A 78 -5.08 -16.81 0.27
C PRO A 78 -5.15 -17.21 1.75
N GLU A 79 -4.06 -17.72 2.29
CA GLU A 79 -3.91 -18.18 3.67
C GLU A 79 -3.73 -17.02 4.66
N ASN A 80 -4.08 -17.25 5.93
CA ASN A 80 -3.86 -16.25 6.98
C ASN A 80 -2.38 -16.18 7.33
N THR A 81 -1.83 -14.97 7.37
CA THR A 81 -0.51 -14.74 7.99
C THR A 81 -0.66 -14.78 9.51
N VAL A 82 0.08 -15.67 10.16
CA VAL A 82 0.18 -15.74 11.63
C VAL A 82 1.53 -15.18 12.07
N VAL A 83 1.52 -14.11 12.86
CA VAL A 83 2.73 -13.46 13.39
C VAL A 83 3.03 -13.99 14.78
N LYS A 84 4.23 -14.54 14.98
CA LYS A 84 4.69 -15.04 16.28
C LYS A 84 5.47 -13.98 17.03
N VAL A 85 5.07 -13.70 18.27
CA VAL A 85 5.75 -12.80 19.21
C VAL A 85 5.99 -13.58 20.50
N GLY A 86 7.19 -14.18 20.62
CA GLY A 86 7.45 -15.16 21.67
C GLY A 86 6.50 -16.34 21.56
N ASP A 87 5.74 -16.56 22.63
CA ASP A 87 4.71 -17.58 22.80
C ASP A 87 3.30 -17.15 22.33
N VAL A 88 3.14 -15.92 21.80
CA VAL A 88 1.85 -15.38 21.33
C VAL A 88 1.73 -15.47 19.81
N GLU A 89 0.61 -15.99 19.31
CA GLU A 89 0.29 -16.05 17.87
C GLU A 89 -0.81 -15.04 17.49
N ILE A 90 -0.47 -14.02 16.68
CA ILE A 90 -1.41 -12.99 16.20
C ILE A 90 -1.92 -13.40 14.82
N GLY A 91 -3.25 -13.51 14.67
CA GLY A 91 -3.90 -13.99 13.44
C GLY A 91 -4.20 -15.50 13.44
N GLY A 92 -3.93 -16.17 14.56
CA GLY A 92 -4.36 -17.55 14.84
C GLY A 92 -5.82 -17.65 15.32
N PRO A 93 -6.22 -18.78 15.93
CA PRO A 93 -7.59 -19.01 16.39
C PRO A 93 -7.95 -18.22 17.66
N GLU A 94 -6.95 -17.82 18.45
CA GLU A 94 -7.16 -17.06 19.69
C GLU A 94 -7.23 -15.54 19.44
N ILE A 95 -8.07 -14.85 20.21
CA ILE A 95 -8.10 -13.39 20.23
C ILE A 95 -6.97 -12.90 21.13
N VAL A 96 -6.02 -12.17 20.53
CA VAL A 96 -4.90 -11.57 21.27
C VAL A 96 -5.26 -10.15 21.70
N ILE A 97 -5.24 -9.90 23.01
CA ILE A 97 -5.43 -8.56 23.59
C ILE A 97 -4.07 -7.95 23.91
N MET A 98 -3.84 -6.74 23.36
CA MET A 98 -2.71 -5.88 23.67
C MET A 98 -3.20 -4.66 24.46
N ALA A 99 -2.71 -4.48 25.68
CA ALA A 99 -3.19 -3.45 26.59
C ALA A 99 -2.03 -2.71 27.29
N GLY A 100 -2.28 -1.49 27.74
CA GLY A 100 -1.31 -0.63 28.41
C GLY A 100 -1.53 0.85 28.10
N PRO A 101 -0.75 1.76 28.70
CA PRO A 101 -1.06 3.19 28.63
C PRO A 101 -0.81 3.79 27.24
N CYS A 102 -1.34 5.00 27.04
CA CYS A 102 -1.05 5.77 25.84
C CYS A 102 0.43 6.17 25.79
N SER A 103 0.92 6.79 26.87
CA SER A 103 2.32 7.15 27.10
C SER A 103 2.84 6.45 28.34
N VAL A 104 4.11 6.05 28.34
CA VAL A 104 4.78 5.60 29.56
C VAL A 104 5.22 6.84 30.33
N GLU A 105 4.71 7.01 31.55
CA GLU A 105 4.95 8.23 32.35
C GLU A 105 5.93 7.98 33.49
N SER A 106 5.94 6.77 34.06
CA SER A 106 6.89 6.35 35.08
C SER A 106 7.05 4.83 35.10
N GLU A 107 8.12 4.35 35.72
CA GLU A 107 8.37 2.92 35.94
C GLU A 107 7.27 2.28 36.79
N GLU A 108 6.83 2.96 37.86
CA GLU A 108 5.76 2.51 38.75
C GLU A 108 4.45 2.31 37.98
N GLN A 109 4.03 3.33 37.22
CA GLN A 109 2.81 3.31 36.42
C GLN A 109 2.81 2.14 35.43
N ILE A 110 3.89 1.98 34.62
CA ILE A 110 3.92 0.95 33.59
C ILE A 110 3.99 -0.46 34.19
N THR A 111 4.71 -0.64 35.30
CA THR A 111 4.85 -1.94 35.95
C THR A 111 3.54 -2.37 36.60
N ASP A 112 2.83 -1.45 37.25
CA ASP A 112 1.53 -1.73 37.84
C ASP A 112 0.48 -2.04 36.77
N ILE A 113 0.44 -1.28 35.68
CA ILE A 113 -0.46 -1.59 34.56
C ILE A 113 -0.11 -2.96 33.96
N ALA A 114 1.19 -3.27 33.77
CA ALA A 114 1.62 -4.56 33.22
C ALA A 114 1.13 -5.75 34.05
N ARG A 115 1.22 -5.67 35.38
CA ARG A 115 0.70 -6.70 36.29
C ARG A 115 -0.82 -6.84 36.15
N ASN A 116 -1.55 -5.73 36.19
CA ASN A 116 -3.01 -5.75 36.13
C ASN A 116 -3.52 -6.31 34.79
N VAL A 117 -3.03 -5.81 33.65
CA VAL A 117 -3.51 -6.29 32.34
C VAL A 117 -3.13 -7.74 32.09
N LYS A 118 -1.99 -8.21 32.63
CA LYS A 118 -1.60 -9.62 32.56
C LYS A 118 -2.55 -10.50 33.37
N ALA A 119 -2.97 -10.07 34.55
CA ALA A 119 -3.94 -10.78 35.39
C ALA A 119 -5.30 -10.92 34.70
N GLU A 120 -5.71 -9.89 33.95
CA GLU A 120 -6.94 -9.88 33.14
C GLU A 120 -6.81 -10.60 31.79
N GLY A 121 -5.67 -11.25 31.51
CA GLY A 121 -5.48 -12.10 30.34
C GLY A 121 -4.88 -11.41 29.10
N ALA A 122 -4.51 -10.12 29.17
CA ALA A 122 -3.76 -9.49 28.09
C ALA A 122 -2.42 -10.22 27.88
N LYS A 123 -2.08 -10.46 26.63
CA LYS A 123 -0.89 -11.24 26.25
C LYS A 123 0.29 -10.35 25.87
N ILE A 124 0.02 -9.10 25.49
CA ILE A 124 1.05 -8.15 25.07
C ILE A 124 0.86 -6.80 25.79
N LEU A 125 1.93 -6.28 26.36
CA LEU A 125 1.97 -4.93 26.94
C LEU A 125 2.30 -3.90 25.85
N ARG A 126 1.53 -2.82 25.77
CA ARG A 126 1.87 -1.64 24.94
C ARG A 126 2.16 -0.40 25.79
N GLY A 127 2.97 0.50 25.27
CA GLY A 127 3.23 1.81 25.89
C GLY A 127 4.03 2.71 24.94
N GLY A 128 3.58 3.93 24.71
CA GLY A 128 4.30 4.87 23.84
C GLY A 128 5.43 5.56 24.60
N ALA A 129 6.68 5.33 24.20
CA ALA A 129 7.84 6.05 24.75
C ALA A 129 8.12 7.38 24.03
N TRP A 130 7.71 7.48 22.75
CA TRP A 130 7.83 8.70 21.97
C TRP A 130 6.47 9.17 21.48
N LYS A 131 6.29 10.49 21.53
CA LYS A 131 5.06 11.17 21.16
C LYS A 131 5.38 12.41 20.33
N PRO A 132 4.94 12.49 19.06
CA PRO A 132 5.15 13.69 18.26
C PRO A 132 4.30 14.82 18.84
N ARG A 133 4.96 15.79 19.46
CA ARG A 133 4.30 16.95 20.05
C ARG A 133 4.54 18.18 19.19
N THR A 134 3.46 18.93 18.98
CA THR A 134 3.46 20.19 18.23
C THR A 134 3.75 21.39 19.14
N SER A 135 3.64 21.22 20.46
CA SER A 135 3.98 22.22 21.49
C SER A 135 5.18 21.76 22.31
N PRO A 136 6.14 22.65 22.63
CA PRO A 136 7.32 22.31 23.43
C PRO A 136 7.00 22.00 24.90
N TYR A 137 5.78 22.28 25.36
CA TYR A 137 5.34 22.05 26.75
C TYR A 137 4.44 20.82 26.90
N ALA A 138 4.22 20.06 25.83
CA ALA A 138 3.36 18.89 25.85
C ALA A 138 4.20 17.60 25.94
N PHE A 139 3.73 16.65 26.76
CA PHE A 139 4.23 15.28 26.82
C PHE A 139 3.19 14.28 26.30
#